data_AF-A0A8X6HUZ5-F1
#
_entry.id   AF-A0A8X6HUZ5-F1
#
_cell.length_a   1.000
_cell.length_b   1.000
_cell.length_c   1.000
_cell.angle_alpha   90.00
_cell.angle_beta   90.00
_cell.angle_gamma   90.00
#
_symmetry.space_group_name_H-M   'P 1'
#
loop_
_entity.id
_entity.type
_entity.pdbx_description
1 polymer ?
#
loop_
_entity_poly.entity_id
_entity_poly.type
_entity_poly.pdbx_seq_one_letter_code
_entity_poly.pdbx_strand_id
1 'polypeptide(L)'
;MGMVSNNAFNGDFPKNPFNFKHYDLTYLCVLDGNRMIPSKPFQPKFDGSNSYSRCYMSLFTDLGRYHKDQDINISFSEYKDGFTLFALDLTPDLSADGMHESISRNGNLTIDLKFSKALPETVNLIVFSEYRNVIEIDKNRSIFTDY
;
A
#
# COMPACT_ATOMS: atom_id res chain seq x y z
N MET A 1 -0.95 1.94 0.84
CA MET A 1 -0.57 2.37 2.20
C MET A 1 0.09 3.73 2.15
N GLY A 2 -0.09 4.56 3.17
CA GLY A 2 0.55 5.87 3.27
C GLY A 2 0.65 6.33 4.72
N MET A 3 1.62 7.19 5.03
CA MET A 3 1.83 7.70 6.38
C MET A 3 1.48 9.17 6.47
N VAL A 4 0.72 9.56 7.50
CA VAL A 4 0.25 10.93 7.69
C VAL A 4 0.42 11.36 9.16
N SER A 5 0.62 12.65 9.40
CA SER A 5 0.66 13.21 10.77
C SER A 5 -0.67 12.92 11.48
N ASN A 6 -0.61 12.50 12.74
CA ASN A 6 -1.79 12.21 13.53
C ASN A 6 -2.72 13.43 13.66
N ASN A 7 -2.15 14.63 13.85
CA ASN A 7 -2.94 15.87 13.87
C ASN A 7 -3.66 16.12 12.54
N ALA A 8 -2.99 15.90 11.41
CA ALA A 8 -3.59 16.10 10.09
C ALA A 8 -4.75 15.13 9.87
N PHE A 9 -4.56 13.86 10.26
CA PHE A 9 -5.61 12.85 10.23
C PHE A 9 -6.81 13.21 11.11
N ASN A 10 -6.56 13.78 12.30
CA ASN A 10 -7.61 14.21 13.23
C ASN A 10 -8.23 15.57 12.88
N GLY A 11 -7.91 16.16 11.71
CA GLY A 11 -8.58 17.36 11.22
C GLY A 11 -8.06 18.68 11.79
N ASP A 12 -6.79 18.74 12.22
CA ASP A 12 -6.11 20.00 12.53
C ASP A 12 -6.16 20.94 11.31
N PHE A 13 -6.94 22.02 11.41
CA PHE A 13 -7.33 22.89 10.28
C PHE A 13 -6.18 23.38 9.37
N PRO A 14 -5.01 23.81 9.89
CA PRO A 14 -3.88 24.20 9.03
C PRO A 14 -3.14 23.02 8.38
N LYS A 15 -3.44 21.77 8.72
CA LYS A 15 -2.74 20.58 8.21
C LYS A 15 -3.56 19.89 7.11
N ASN A 16 -2.85 19.26 6.16
CA ASN A 16 -3.46 18.51 5.06
C ASN A 16 -3.44 17.00 5.35
N PRO A 17 -4.61 16.32 5.47
CA PRO A 17 -4.68 14.86 5.69
C PRO A 17 -4.26 14.02 4.47
N PHE A 18 -4.14 14.63 3.29
CA PHE A 18 -3.70 13.95 2.06
C PHE A 18 -2.20 14.14 1.77
N ASN A 19 -1.47 14.78 2.69
CA ASN A 19 -0.02 14.91 2.60
C ASN A 19 0.66 13.65 3.18
N PHE A 20 0.90 12.67 2.33
CA PHE A 20 1.56 11.41 2.68
C PHE A 20 3.08 11.56 2.67
N LYS A 21 3.66 11.60 3.87
CA LYS A 21 5.10 11.81 4.06
C LYS A 21 5.86 10.48 4.09
N HIS A 22 7.09 10.48 3.59
CA HIS A 22 7.98 9.32 3.65
C HIS A 22 8.62 9.07 5.03
N TYR A 23 8.71 10.09 5.90
CA TYR A 23 9.30 10.01 7.25
C TYR A 23 10.70 9.37 7.31
N ASP A 24 11.51 9.57 6.27
CA ASP A 24 12.83 8.93 6.12
C ASP A 24 12.81 7.39 6.25
N LEU A 25 11.73 6.77 5.78
CA LEU A 25 11.58 5.32 5.65
C LEU A 25 12.72 4.74 4.79
N THR A 26 13.34 3.67 5.26
CA THR A 26 14.45 2.97 4.60
C THR A 26 14.17 1.50 4.35
N TYR A 27 13.07 0.98 4.89
CA TYR A 27 12.68 -0.41 4.73
C TYR A 27 11.16 -0.54 4.79
N LEU A 28 10.59 -1.30 3.86
CA LEU A 28 9.19 -1.69 3.89
C LEU A 28 9.01 -3.10 3.32
N CYS A 29 8.34 -3.96 4.06
CA CYS A 29 7.78 -5.21 3.55
C CYS A 29 6.50 -5.58 4.30
N VAL A 30 5.74 -6.50 3.71
CA VAL A 30 4.60 -7.17 4.30
C VAL A 30 4.96 -8.64 4.47
N LEU A 31 4.68 -9.21 5.64
CA LEU A 31 4.87 -10.62 5.95
C LEU A 31 3.50 -11.32 5.97
N ASP A 32 3.35 -12.33 5.11
CA ASP A 32 2.27 -13.32 5.13
C ASP A 32 2.82 -14.58 5.82
N GLY A 33 2.66 -14.67 7.14
CA GLY A 33 3.36 -15.64 7.98
C GLY A 33 4.88 -15.49 7.87
N ASN A 34 5.54 -16.48 7.27
CA ASN A 34 7.00 -16.48 7.05
C ASN A 34 7.40 -16.00 5.64
N ARG A 35 6.43 -15.65 4.79
CA ARG A 35 6.69 -15.17 3.43
C ARG A 35 6.76 -13.66 3.42
N MET A 36 7.83 -13.13 2.85
CA MET A 36 8.03 -11.70 2.66
C MET A 36 7.52 -11.24 1.29
N ILE A 37 6.77 -10.14 1.28
CA ILE A 37 6.19 -9.51 0.11
C ILE A 37 6.56 -8.00 0.13
N PRO A 38 7.27 -7.48 -0.89
CA PRO A 38 7.84 -8.23 -2.00
C PRO A 38 9.00 -9.12 -1.52
N SER A 39 9.36 -10.14 -2.30
CA SER A 39 10.48 -11.06 -1.99
C SER A 39 11.80 -10.34 -1.74
N LYS A 40 11.99 -9.18 -2.35
CA LYS A 40 12.98 -8.18 -1.97
C LYS A 40 12.24 -7.02 -1.32
N PRO A 41 12.47 -6.70 -0.04
CA PRO A 41 11.90 -5.51 0.60
C PRO A 41 12.17 -4.24 -0.19
N PHE A 42 11.30 -3.27 -0.06
CA PHE A 42 11.62 -1.92 -0.49
C PHE A 42 12.68 -1.33 0.43
N GLN A 43 13.65 -0.64 -0.16
CA GLN A 43 14.70 0.08 0.56
C GLN A 43 14.89 1.48 -0.03
N PRO A 44 13.86 2.36 0.05
CA PRO A 44 13.95 3.67 -0.55
C PRO A 44 14.97 4.55 0.16
N LYS A 45 15.53 5.51 -0.58
CA LYS A 45 16.27 6.64 -0.02
C LYS A 45 15.73 7.93 -0.62
N PHE A 46 15.26 8.81 0.24
CA PHE A 46 14.69 10.11 -0.13
C PHE A 46 15.69 11.27 0.06
N ASP A 47 16.98 10.92 0.25
CA ASP A 47 18.08 11.87 0.28
C ASP A 47 18.49 12.30 -1.15
N GLY A 48 19.63 12.97 -1.29
CA GLY A 48 20.13 13.44 -2.60
C GLY A 48 20.32 12.35 -3.66
N SER A 49 20.32 11.06 -3.28
CA SER A 49 20.36 9.95 -4.23
C SER A 49 19.01 9.63 -4.89
N ASN A 50 17.89 10.12 -4.33
CA ASN A 50 16.51 9.91 -4.79
C ASN A 50 16.22 8.44 -5.24
N SER A 51 16.75 7.48 -4.49
CA SER A 51 16.64 6.06 -4.79
C SER A 51 15.32 5.48 -4.30
N TYR A 52 14.20 5.91 -4.89
CA TYR A 52 12.85 5.43 -4.56
C TYR A 52 12.03 5.01 -5.79
N SER A 53 12.67 4.90 -6.97
CA SER A 53 12.04 4.50 -8.24
C SER A 53 11.27 3.19 -8.17
N ARG A 54 11.76 2.21 -7.40
CA ARG A 54 11.06 0.93 -7.23
C ARG A 54 9.74 1.08 -6.47
N CYS A 55 9.68 1.95 -5.46
CA CYS A 55 8.46 2.20 -4.71
C CYS A 55 7.46 2.98 -5.55
N TYR A 56 7.94 3.98 -6.30
CA TYR A 56 7.11 4.72 -7.25
C TYR A 56 6.54 3.80 -8.35
N MET A 57 7.38 2.96 -8.95
CA MET A 57 6.95 2.01 -9.99
C MET A 57 5.91 1.01 -9.46
N SER A 58 5.99 0.63 -8.18
CA SER A 58 5.03 -0.29 -7.58
C SER A 58 3.60 0.27 -7.56
N LEU A 59 3.42 1.59 -7.54
CA LEU A 59 2.08 2.19 -7.70
C LEU A 59 1.44 1.84 -9.05
N PHE A 60 2.23 1.63 -10.10
CA PHE A 60 1.70 1.27 -11.41
C PHE A 60 1.53 -0.24 -11.53
N THR A 61 2.53 -1.01 -11.13
CA THR A 61 2.49 -2.48 -11.26
C THR A 61 1.47 -3.10 -10.32
N ASP A 62 1.49 -2.70 -9.05
CA ASP A 62 0.76 -3.40 -7.99
C ASP A 62 -0.69 -2.91 -7.83
N LEU A 63 -1.05 -1.80 -8.50
CA LEU A 63 -2.44 -1.35 -8.67
C LEU A 63 -3.02 -1.72 -10.04
N GLY A 64 -2.31 -2.55 -10.82
CA GLY A 64 -2.75 -3.01 -12.14
C GLY A 64 -2.96 -1.87 -13.15
N ARG A 65 -2.15 -0.80 -13.08
CA ARG A 65 -2.18 0.35 -14.01
C ARG A 65 -1.05 0.33 -15.03
N TYR A 66 -0.04 -0.51 -14.80
CA TYR A 66 1.08 -0.68 -15.72
C TYR A 66 0.59 -1.16 -17.10
N HIS A 67 1.07 -0.52 -18.16
CA HIS A 67 0.63 -0.73 -19.55
C HIS A 67 -0.86 -0.48 -19.85
N LYS A 68 -1.58 0.25 -19.00
CA LYS A 68 -2.94 0.72 -19.27
C LYS A 68 -2.95 2.22 -19.54
N ASP A 69 -3.96 2.69 -20.26
CA ASP A 69 -4.22 4.13 -20.48
C ASP A 69 -4.89 4.76 -19.23
N GLN A 70 -4.26 4.54 -18.07
CA GLN A 70 -4.74 4.97 -16.77
C GLN A 70 -3.55 5.43 -15.93
N ASP A 71 -3.56 6.71 -15.58
CA ASP A 71 -2.51 7.32 -14.75
C ASP A 71 -2.94 7.37 -13.27
N ILE A 72 -1.95 7.39 -12.38
CA ILE A 72 -2.12 7.65 -10.95
C ILE A 72 -2.08 9.15 -10.63
N ASN A 73 -1.73 10.00 -11.61
CA ASN A 73 -1.64 11.46 -11.50
C ASN A 73 -0.70 11.93 -10.36
N ILE A 74 0.43 11.25 -10.22
CA ILE A 74 1.52 11.58 -9.29
C ILE A 74 2.80 11.48 -10.10
N SER A 75 3.53 12.58 -10.26
CA SER A 75 4.85 12.54 -10.90
C SER A 75 5.92 11.95 -9.98
N PHE A 76 7.03 11.51 -10.58
CA PHE A 76 8.19 11.00 -9.84
C PHE A 76 8.78 12.01 -8.83
N SER A 77 8.70 13.31 -9.14
CA SER A 77 9.12 14.39 -8.23
C SER A 77 8.11 14.58 -7.09
N GLU A 78 6.81 14.60 -7.39
CA GLU A 78 5.76 14.77 -6.38
C GLU A 78 5.72 13.61 -5.39
N TYR A 79 6.07 12.40 -5.83
CA TYR A 79 6.06 11.20 -5.00
C TYR A 79 6.81 11.37 -3.67
N LYS A 80 8.00 11.96 -3.67
CA LYS A 80 8.76 12.22 -2.43
C LYS A 80 8.25 13.45 -1.66
N ASP A 81 7.52 14.33 -2.32
CA ASP A 81 7.12 15.65 -1.82
C ASP A 81 5.64 15.68 -1.37
N GLY A 82 5.22 14.64 -0.64
CA GLY A 82 3.90 14.58 -0.01
C GLY A 82 2.90 13.60 -0.65
N PHE A 83 3.34 12.83 -1.63
CA PHE A 83 2.55 11.77 -2.29
C PHE A 83 3.19 10.39 -2.12
N THR A 84 3.88 10.15 -1.00
CA THR A 84 4.60 8.89 -0.76
C THR A 84 3.63 7.78 -0.35
N LEU A 85 3.09 7.10 -1.34
CA LEU A 85 2.24 5.93 -1.21
C LEU A 85 3.00 4.65 -1.55
N PHE A 86 2.63 3.55 -0.92
CA PHE A 86 3.18 2.22 -1.19
C PHE A 86 2.04 1.28 -1.58
N ALA A 87 2.15 0.66 -2.75
CA ALA A 87 1.24 -0.39 -3.21
C ALA A 87 1.99 -1.73 -3.22
N LEU A 88 1.26 -2.79 -2.86
CA LEU A 88 1.70 -4.18 -2.95
C LEU A 88 0.54 -5.04 -3.43
N ASP A 89 0.81 -5.87 -4.42
CA ASP A 89 -0.10 -6.92 -4.84
C ASP A 89 0.16 -8.16 -3.96
N LEU A 90 -0.87 -8.58 -3.24
CA LEU A 90 -0.82 -9.73 -2.34
C LEU A 90 -1.38 -11.02 -2.98
N THR A 91 -1.82 -10.95 -4.25
CA THR A 91 -2.24 -12.14 -4.98
C THR A 91 -1.04 -13.08 -5.17
N PRO A 92 -1.26 -14.41 -5.13
CA PRO A 92 -0.17 -15.38 -5.26
C PRO A 92 0.65 -15.24 -6.54
N ASP A 93 0.01 -14.78 -7.61
CA ASP A 93 0.52 -14.69 -8.98
C ASP A 93 0.73 -13.24 -9.47
N LEU A 94 0.57 -12.24 -8.61
CA LEU A 94 0.74 -10.81 -8.91
C LEU A 94 -0.16 -10.34 -10.06
N SER A 95 -1.40 -10.83 -10.07
CA SER A 95 -2.43 -10.47 -11.05
C SER A 95 -3.72 -10.03 -10.35
N ALA A 96 -3.62 -9.05 -9.44
CA ALA A 96 -4.79 -8.45 -8.79
C ALA A 96 -5.84 -7.92 -9.78
N ASP A 97 -5.43 -7.52 -10.98
CA ASP A 97 -6.30 -7.05 -12.05
C ASP A 97 -6.73 -8.16 -13.05
N GLY A 98 -6.29 -9.40 -12.81
CA GLY A 98 -6.61 -10.56 -13.64
C GLY A 98 -8.07 -11.01 -13.50
N MET A 99 -8.60 -11.73 -14.48
CA MET A 99 -10.00 -12.18 -14.49
C MET A 99 -10.23 -13.54 -13.83
N HIS A 100 -9.19 -14.15 -13.25
CA HIS A 100 -9.27 -15.43 -12.56
C HIS A 100 -9.31 -15.23 -11.04
N GLU A 101 -9.87 -16.21 -10.34
CA GLU A 101 -9.95 -16.20 -8.89
C GLU A 101 -8.75 -16.91 -8.26
N SER A 102 -8.15 -16.24 -7.30
CA SER A 102 -7.18 -16.86 -6.39
C SER A 102 -7.93 -17.53 -5.24
N ILE A 103 -7.36 -18.61 -4.70
CA ILE A 103 -7.91 -19.25 -3.50
C ILE A 103 -7.87 -18.25 -2.34
N SER A 104 -9.02 -17.99 -1.72
CA SER A 104 -9.13 -17.18 -0.51
C SER A 104 -8.33 -17.80 0.63
N ARG A 105 -7.51 -17.00 1.29
CA ARG A 105 -6.69 -17.41 2.42
C ARG A 105 -6.93 -16.47 3.58
N ASN A 106 -7.22 -17.05 4.74
CA ASN A 106 -7.31 -16.31 5.99
C ASN A 106 -5.98 -16.42 6.73
N GLY A 107 -5.49 -15.29 7.25
CA GLY A 107 -4.21 -15.22 7.93
C GLY A 107 -3.93 -13.83 8.48
N ASN A 108 -2.83 -13.73 9.22
CA ASN A 108 -2.35 -12.46 9.75
C ASN A 108 -1.27 -11.90 8.84
N LEU A 109 -1.41 -10.61 8.49
CA LEU A 109 -0.38 -9.85 7.80
C LEU A 109 0.38 -8.99 8.81
N THR A 110 1.70 -8.96 8.71
CA THR A 110 2.54 -8.03 9.48
C THR A 110 3.18 -7.03 8.52
N ILE A 111 3.05 -5.74 8.79
CA ILE A 111 3.74 -4.69 8.01
C ILE A 111 4.99 -4.29 8.80
N ASP A 112 6.17 -4.49 8.22
CA ASP A 112 7.45 -4.13 8.83
C ASP A 112 8.00 -2.85 8.17
N LEU A 113 8.24 -1.83 8.99
CA LEU A 113 8.70 -0.50 8.59
C LEU A 113 9.95 -0.13 9.39
N LYS A 114 10.98 0.37 8.72
CA LYS A 114 12.17 0.93 9.39
C LYS A 114 12.46 2.32 8.88
N PHE A 115 12.83 3.19 9.82
CA PHE A 115 13.11 4.59 9.57
C PHE A 115 14.57 4.86 9.91
N SER A 116 15.22 5.72 9.12
CA SER A 116 16.62 6.12 9.41
C SER A 116 16.73 7.11 10.57
N LYS A 117 15.63 7.76 10.94
CA LYS A 117 15.55 8.75 12.03
C LYS A 117 14.35 8.44 12.92
N ALA A 118 14.38 8.96 14.14
CA ALA A 118 13.21 8.95 15.00
C ALA A 118 12.06 9.74 14.36
N LEU A 119 10.84 9.23 14.47
CA LEU A 119 9.66 9.94 13.98
C LEU A 119 9.52 11.26 14.76
N PRO A 120 9.39 12.40 14.07
CA PRO A 120 9.36 13.71 14.73
C PRO A 120 8.01 14.03 15.38
N GLU A 121 6.97 13.26 15.05
CA GLU A 121 5.61 13.41 15.52
C GLU A 121 4.92 12.05 15.58
N THR A 122 3.74 11.97 16.21
CA THR A 122 2.89 10.78 16.12
C THR A 122 2.37 10.64 14.69
N VAL A 123 2.55 9.45 14.11
CA VAL A 123 2.21 9.14 12.71
C VAL A 123 1.13 8.08 12.66
N ASN A 124 0.11 8.29 11.82
CA ASN A 124 -0.86 7.27 11.46
C ASN A 124 -0.44 6.59 10.16
N LEU A 125 -0.43 5.26 10.16
CA LEU A 125 -0.31 4.46 8.94
C LEU A 125 -1.72 4.17 8.40
N ILE A 126 -2.02 4.70 7.22
CA ILE A 126 -3.29 4.46 6.52
C ILE A 126 -3.10 3.27 5.58
N VAL A 127 -3.91 2.24 5.78
CA VAL A 127 -3.93 1.02 4.97
C VAL A 127 -5.30 0.93 4.30
N PHE A 128 -5.28 0.76 2.98
CA PHE A 128 -6.45 0.45 2.17
C PHE A 128 -6.14 -0.86 1.45
N SER A 129 -7.06 -1.82 1.51
CA SER A 129 -6.97 -3.10 0.83
C SER A 129 -8.21 -3.33 -0.02
N GLU A 130 -7.98 -3.79 -1.24
CA GLU A 130 -9.02 -4.30 -2.14
C GLU A 130 -8.85 -5.81 -2.22
N TYR A 131 -9.96 -6.53 -2.06
CA TYR A 131 -10.00 -7.99 -2.15
C TYR A 131 -11.40 -8.41 -2.59
N ARG A 132 -11.50 -9.61 -3.15
CA ARG A 132 -12.78 -10.18 -3.60
C ARG A 132 -13.44 -10.94 -2.45
N ASN A 133 -14.75 -10.79 -2.35
CA ASN A 133 -15.62 -11.55 -1.45
C ASN A 133 -16.69 -12.26 -2.28
N VAL A 134 -17.09 -13.46 -1.86
CA VAL A 134 -18.14 -14.24 -2.51
C VAL A 134 -19.45 -14.09 -1.74
N ILE A 135 -20.52 -13.75 -2.45
CA ILE A 135 -21.89 -13.78 -1.94
C ILE A 135 -22.59 -14.99 -2.56
N GLU A 136 -22.94 -15.97 -1.73
CA GLU A 136 -23.71 -17.14 -2.14
C GLU A 136 -25.19 -16.95 -1.79
N ILE A 137 -26.07 -17.22 -2.76
CA ILE A 137 -27.53 -17.18 -2.56
C ILE A 137 -28.08 -18.57 -2.85
N ASP A 138 -28.66 -19.21 -1.83
CA ASP A 138 -29.24 -20.53 -1.98
C ASP A 138 -30.64 -20.47 -2.65
N LYS A 139 -31.20 -21.65 -2.94
CA LYS A 139 -32.54 -21.78 -3.52
C LYS A 139 -33.66 -21.18 -2.64
N ASN A 140 -33.43 -21.11 -1.33
CA ASN A 140 -34.35 -20.54 -0.35
C ASN A 140 -34.15 -19.03 -0.16
N ARG A 141 -33.25 -18.40 -0.93
CA ARG A 141 -32.86 -16.99 -0.82
C ARG A 141 -32.13 -16.65 0.48
N SER A 142 -31.53 -17.64 1.13
CA SER A 142 -30.56 -17.40 2.20
C SER A 142 -29.29 -16.83 1.58
N ILE A 143 -28.72 -15.82 2.23
CA ILE A 143 -27.52 -15.12 1.76
C ILE A 143 -26.37 -15.52 2.68
N PHE A 144 -25.28 -16.00 2.10
CA PHE A 144 -24.04 -16.34 2.79
C PHE A 144 -22.91 -15.46 2.26
N THR A 145 -22.06 -14.99 3.16
CA THR A 145 -20.85 -14.21 2.86
C THR A 145 -19.64 -14.93 3.46
N ASP A 146 -18.48 -14.75 2.86
CA ASP A 146 -17.22 -15.39 3.25
C ASP A 146 -16.38 -14.60 4.28
N TYR A 147 -16.95 -13.53 4.87
CA TYR A 147 -16.34 -12.69 5.91
C TYR A 147 -17.22 -12.55 7.15
#